data_AF-A0A971AZN0-F1
#
_entry.id   AF-A0A971AZN0-F1
#
_cell.length_a   1.000
_cell.length_b   1.000
_cell.length_c   1.000
_cell.angle_alpha   90.00
_cell.angle_beta   90.00
_cell.angle_gamma   90.00
#
_symmetry.space_group_name_H-M   'P 1'
#
loop_
_entity.id
_entity.type
_entity.pdbx_description
1 polymer ?
#
loop_
_entity_poly.entity_id
_entity_poly.type
_entity_poly.pdbx_seq_one_letter_code
_entity_poly.pdbx_strand_id
1 'polypeptide(L)'
;MNLTDLFPNLTGENHEVTSPRTVRYNCIAWAACNTERWWQPGVFWPVDSSRDDHGIGNVVEAFRSLGYEECDDGVREEGFEKLALYGSTMMYTHAARQLPDGKWTSKLGQLEDITHTTTEAIEGGDYGEVVQYMKRPL
;
A
#
# COMPACT_ATOMS: atom_id res chain seq x y z
N MET A 1 -7.73 -21.09 1.89
CA MET A 1 -7.53 -19.93 2.76
C MET A 1 -8.39 -18.83 2.16
N ASN A 2 -9.44 -18.41 2.85
CA ASN A 2 -10.30 -17.33 2.38
C ASN A 2 -9.63 -16.00 2.72
N LEU A 3 -9.87 -14.96 1.91
CA LEU A 3 -9.33 -13.62 2.17
C LEU A 3 -9.71 -13.10 3.55
N THR A 4 -10.91 -13.42 4.02
CA THR A 4 -11.42 -13.08 5.35
C THR A 4 -10.63 -13.69 6.51
N ASP A 5 -9.88 -14.78 6.27
CA ASP A 5 -9.02 -15.39 7.30
C ASP A 5 -7.75 -14.56 7.52
N LEU A 6 -7.31 -13.85 6.49
CA LEU A 6 -6.10 -13.01 6.48
C LEU A 6 -6.43 -11.54 6.78
N PHE A 7 -7.61 -11.10 6.39
CA PHE A 7 -8.09 -9.73 6.52
C PHE A 7 -9.47 -9.74 7.20
N PRO A 8 -9.51 -9.72 8.54
CA PRO A 8 -10.76 -9.89 9.29
C PRO A 8 -11.76 -8.75 9.06
N ASN A 9 -11.28 -7.58 8.63
CA ASN A 9 -12.11 -6.40 8.35
C ASN A 9 -12.67 -6.39 6.91
N LEU A 10 -12.23 -7.30 6.02
CA LEU A 10 -12.80 -7.41 4.68
C LEU A 10 -14.16 -8.09 4.73
N THR A 11 -15.14 -7.46 4.10
CA THR A 11 -16.51 -7.96 3.95
C THR A 11 -16.92 -7.88 2.48
N GLY A 12 -17.92 -8.65 2.06
CA GLY A 12 -18.40 -8.61 0.67
C GLY A 12 -18.96 -7.25 0.23
N GLU A 13 -19.15 -6.31 1.14
CA GLU A 13 -19.72 -4.99 0.87
C GLU A 13 -18.65 -3.88 0.81
N ASN A 14 -17.44 -4.12 1.34
CA ASN A 14 -16.40 -3.10 1.46
C ASN A 14 -15.19 -3.29 0.55
N HIS A 15 -15.14 -4.37 -0.23
CA HIS A 15 -14.09 -4.61 -1.20
C HIS A 15 -14.58 -5.30 -2.47
N GLU A 16 -13.83 -5.10 -3.54
CA GLU A 16 -14.04 -5.75 -4.83
C GLU A 16 -12.69 -6.25 -5.36
N VAL A 17 -12.64 -7.50 -5.81
CA VAL A 17 -11.48 -8.05 -6.50
C VAL A 17 -11.40 -7.45 -7.91
N THR A 18 -10.25 -6.88 -8.26
CA THR A 18 -10.04 -6.19 -9.54
C THR A 18 -9.06 -6.87 -10.48
N SER A 19 -8.38 -7.92 -10.03
CA SER A 19 -7.43 -8.67 -10.88
C SER A 19 -7.31 -10.15 -10.51
N PRO A 20 -6.79 -10.99 -11.42
CA PRO A 20 -6.34 -12.34 -11.09
C PRO A 20 -5.11 -12.32 -10.17
N ARG A 21 -4.87 -13.42 -9.45
CA ARG A 21 -3.68 -13.60 -8.61
C ARG A 21 -2.40 -13.50 -9.42
N THR A 22 -1.41 -12.79 -8.87
CA THR A 22 -0.07 -12.69 -9.47
C THR A 22 1.03 -12.49 -8.43
N VAL A 23 2.21 -13.01 -8.75
CA VAL A 23 3.45 -12.88 -7.96
C VAL A 23 4.45 -11.89 -8.57
N ARG A 24 4.11 -11.25 -9.70
CA ARG A 24 5.03 -10.39 -10.46
C ARG A 24 5.42 -9.11 -9.71
N TYR A 25 4.51 -8.60 -8.89
CA TYR A 25 4.69 -7.37 -8.11
C TYR A 25 3.97 -7.51 -6.76
N ASN A 26 4.37 -6.68 -5.80
CA ASN A 26 3.83 -6.65 -4.44
C ASN A 26 3.05 -5.35 -4.17
N CYS A 27 2.57 -5.19 -2.94
CA CYS A 27 1.84 -4.03 -2.45
C CYS A 27 2.56 -2.70 -2.67
N ILE A 28 3.85 -2.62 -2.32
CA ILE A 28 4.65 -1.41 -2.50
C ILE A 28 4.73 -1.03 -3.98
N ALA A 29 5.00 -2.00 -4.85
CA ALA A 29 5.06 -1.79 -6.29
C ALA A 29 3.70 -1.36 -6.86
N TRP A 30 2.61 -2.01 -6.44
CA TRP A 30 1.25 -1.67 -6.86
C TRP A 30 0.87 -0.24 -6.46
N ALA A 31 1.16 0.15 -5.23
CA ALA A 31 0.91 1.50 -4.75
C ALA A 31 1.80 2.55 -5.46
N ALA A 32 2.99 2.15 -5.93
CA ALA A 32 3.84 2.93 -6.81
C ALA A 32 3.41 2.92 -8.31
N CYS A 33 2.25 2.34 -8.65
CA CYS A 33 1.77 2.16 -10.02
C CYS A 33 2.73 1.34 -10.92
N ASN A 34 3.48 0.42 -10.34
CA ASN A 34 4.45 -0.42 -11.04
C ASN A 34 4.05 -1.89 -10.96
N THR A 35 3.63 -2.46 -12.09
CA THR A 35 3.27 -3.88 -12.21
C THR A 35 4.38 -4.74 -12.83
N GLU A 36 5.56 -4.16 -13.05
CA GLU A 36 6.66 -4.81 -13.75
C GLU A 36 7.72 -5.39 -12.82
N ARG A 37 7.83 -4.88 -11.58
CA ARG A 37 8.89 -5.23 -10.64
C ARG A 37 8.34 -5.46 -9.23
N TRP A 38 9.03 -6.31 -8.47
CA TRP A 38 8.82 -6.47 -7.04
C TRP A 38 9.61 -5.42 -6.27
N TRP A 39 8.95 -4.57 -5.50
CA TRP A 39 9.60 -3.48 -4.76
C TRP A 39 9.96 -3.92 -3.35
N GLN A 40 11.25 -4.11 -3.11
CA GLN A 40 11.81 -4.51 -1.81
C GLN A 40 13.30 -4.13 -1.77
N PRO A 41 13.80 -3.62 -0.63
CA PRO A 41 15.24 -3.40 -0.44
C PRO A 41 16.04 -4.66 -0.79
N GLY A 42 17.13 -4.48 -1.56
CA GLY A 42 17.95 -5.58 -2.08
C GLY A 42 17.40 -6.35 -3.28
N VAL A 43 16.16 -6.09 -3.72
CA VAL A 43 15.58 -6.61 -4.98
C VAL A 43 15.48 -5.48 -6.01
N PHE A 44 14.55 -4.57 -5.78
CA PHE A 44 14.42 -3.31 -6.52
C PHE A 44 13.91 -2.27 -5.54
N TRP A 45 14.62 -1.16 -5.45
CA TRP A 45 14.26 -0.02 -4.63
C TRP A 45 14.64 1.26 -5.38
N PRO A 46 13.80 2.30 -5.38
CA PRO A 46 14.03 3.48 -6.22
C PRO A 46 15.10 4.44 -5.65
N VAL A 47 15.53 4.21 -4.40
CA VAL A 47 16.55 5.00 -3.71
C VAL A 47 17.64 4.07 -3.18
N ASP A 48 18.81 4.63 -2.86
CA ASP A 48 19.88 3.86 -2.22
C ASP A 48 19.47 3.51 -0.78
N SER A 49 19.48 2.22 -0.45
CA SER A 49 19.08 1.72 0.87
C SER A 49 19.77 0.39 1.18
N SER A 50 19.92 0.11 2.48
CA SER A 50 20.41 -1.19 2.92
C SER A 50 19.40 -2.28 2.57
N ARG A 51 19.90 -3.47 2.23
CA ARG A 51 19.05 -4.64 1.92
C ARG A 51 18.17 -5.06 3.09
N ASP A 52 18.59 -4.76 4.31
CA ASP A 52 17.91 -5.13 5.55
C ASP A 52 17.05 -3.99 6.14
N ASP A 53 16.98 -2.84 5.45
CA ASP A 53 16.21 -1.70 5.93
C ASP A 53 14.73 -1.85 5.59
N HIS A 54 14.00 -2.51 6.49
CA HIS A 54 12.55 -2.68 6.39
C HIS A 54 11.76 -1.62 7.18
N GLY A 55 12.40 -0.51 7.54
CA GLY A 55 11.75 0.57 8.29
C GLY A 55 10.73 1.34 7.46
N ILE A 56 9.71 1.88 8.13
CA ILE A 56 8.73 2.78 7.49
C ILE A 56 9.40 3.98 6.84
N GLY A 57 10.44 4.54 7.48
CA GLY A 57 11.20 5.67 6.93
C GLY A 57 11.80 5.37 5.55
N ASN A 58 12.28 4.15 5.31
CA ASN A 58 12.81 3.76 4.01
C ASN A 58 11.73 3.74 2.91
N VAL A 59 10.50 3.34 3.28
CA VAL A 59 9.34 3.38 2.36
C VAL A 59 8.93 4.81 2.08
N VAL A 60 8.92 5.68 3.10
CA VAL A 60 8.67 7.11 2.94
C VAL A 60 9.66 7.73 1.95
N GLU A 61 10.96 7.46 2.09
CA GLU A 61 11.98 7.94 1.14
C GLU A 61 11.77 7.40 -0.28
N ALA A 62 11.39 6.12 -0.41
CA ALA A 62 11.09 5.54 -1.71
C ALA A 62 9.92 6.26 -2.40
N PHE A 63 8.83 6.56 -1.69
CA PHE A 63 7.71 7.30 -2.26
C PHE A 63 8.00 8.80 -2.43
N ARG A 64 8.86 9.40 -1.60
CA ARG A 64 9.39 10.76 -1.84
C ARG A 64 10.08 10.88 -3.18
N SER A 65 10.85 9.87 -3.60
CA SER A 65 11.46 9.85 -4.94
C SER A 65 10.44 9.83 -6.09
N LEU A 66 9.18 9.47 -5.81
CA LEU A 66 8.06 9.50 -6.75
C LEU A 66 7.23 10.79 -6.66
N GLY A 67 7.70 11.78 -5.89
CA GLY A 67 7.04 13.07 -5.69
C GLY A 67 6.00 13.11 -4.59
N TYR A 68 5.91 12.08 -3.73
CA TYR A 68 5.05 12.12 -2.57
C TYR A 68 5.68 12.91 -1.41
N GLU A 69 4.84 13.59 -0.65
CA GLU A 69 5.17 14.23 0.63
C GLU A 69 4.29 13.66 1.75
N GLU A 70 4.77 13.67 2.99
CA GLU A 70 3.97 13.25 4.14
C GLU A 70 2.76 14.17 4.33
N CYS A 71 1.62 13.60 4.76
CA CYS A 71 0.45 14.38 5.12
C CYS A 71 -0.27 13.77 6.34
N ASP A 72 -1.20 14.54 6.92
CA ASP A 72 -1.81 14.21 8.20
C ASP A 72 -2.82 13.05 8.13
N ASP A 73 -3.54 12.92 7.00
CA ASP A 73 -4.63 11.96 6.86
C ASP A 73 -4.81 11.40 5.43
N GLY A 74 -5.69 10.41 5.32
CA GLY A 74 -6.15 9.80 4.08
C GLY A 74 -7.39 10.44 3.48
N VAL A 75 -7.82 11.62 3.94
CA VAL A 75 -9.03 12.27 3.41
C VAL A 75 -8.79 12.69 1.96
N ARG A 76 -9.75 12.37 1.09
CA ARG A 76 -9.68 12.73 -0.33
C ARG A 76 -9.57 14.24 -0.51
N GLU A 77 -8.58 14.65 -1.29
CA GLU A 77 -8.26 16.04 -1.59
C GLU A 77 -8.25 16.22 -3.12
N GLU A 78 -9.04 17.15 -3.64
CA GLU A 78 -9.12 17.37 -5.09
C GLU A 78 -7.74 17.81 -5.64
N GLY A 79 -7.32 17.20 -6.74
CA GLY A 79 -6.00 17.46 -7.35
C GLY A 79 -4.84 16.71 -6.69
N PHE A 80 -5.09 15.86 -5.69
CA PHE A 80 -4.06 15.05 -5.05
C PHE A 80 -4.41 13.56 -5.05
N GLU A 81 -3.37 12.74 -5.16
CA GLU A 81 -3.39 11.31 -4.91
C GLU A 81 -2.83 11.03 -3.51
N LYS A 82 -3.54 10.22 -2.72
CA LYS A 82 -3.11 9.83 -1.38
C LYS A 82 -2.51 8.42 -1.37
N LEU A 83 -1.63 8.18 -0.43
CA LEU A 83 -0.98 6.90 -0.15
C LEU A 83 -1.07 6.63 1.35
N ALA A 84 -1.39 5.40 1.73
CA ALA A 84 -1.37 4.92 3.10
C ALA A 84 -0.28 3.86 3.23
N LEU A 85 0.65 4.08 4.14
CA LEU A 85 1.70 3.14 4.49
C LEU A 85 1.34 2.46 5.79
N TYR A 86 1.40 1.13 5.78
CA TYR A 86 1.06 0.32 6.93
C TYR A 86 2.32 -0.25 7.54
N GLY A 87 2.28 -0.40 8.87
CA GLY A 87 3.38 -0.97 9.61
C GLY A 87 2.90 -1.75 10.83
N SER A 88 3.79 -2.62 11.29
CA SER A 88 3.67 -3.26 12.59
C SER A 88 4.99 -3.11 13.33
N THR A 89 4.92 -2.65 14.58
CA THR A 89 6.08 -2.27 15.40
C THR A 89 6.94 -1.19 14.73
N MET A 90 8.00 -1.55 14.01
CA MET A 90 8.88 -0.64 13.29
C MET A 90 9.11 -1.03 11.83
N MET A 91 8.45 -2.08 11.34
CA MET A 91 8.61 -2.58 9.97
C MET A 91 7.42 -2.23 9.11
N TYR A 92 7.68 -1.89 7.84
CA TYR A 92 6.60 -1.76 6.87
C TYR A 92 6.01 -3.14 6.55
N THR A 93 4.71 -3.15 6.32
CA THR A 93 3.94 -4.38 6.07
C THR A 93 3.15 -4.27 4.77
N HIS A 94 2.60 -3.09 4.47
CA HIS A 94 1.74 -2.87 3.32
C HIS A 94 1.73 -1.41 2.83
N ALA A 95 1.20 -1.20 1.62
CA ALA A 95 0.88 0.12 1.10
C ALA A 95 -0.40 0.08 0.26
N ALA A 96 -1.23 1.11 0.40
CA ALA A 96 -2.45 1.31 -0.38
C ALA A 96 -2.45 2.69 -1.01
N ARG A 97 -3.02 2.82 -2.22
CA ARG A 97 -3.13 4.08 -2.95
C ARG A 97 -4.60 4.47 -3.08
N GLN A 98 -4.91 5.75 -2.92
CA GLN A 98 -6.26 6.27 -3.09
C GLN A 98 -6.57 6.46 -4.58
N LEU A 99 -7.79 6.07 -4.97
CA LEU A 99 -8.32 6.22 -6.31
C LEU A 99 -9.07 7.55 -6.45
N PRO A 100 -9.30 8.03 -7.69
CA PRO A 100 -9.99 9.31 -7.93
C PRO A 100 -11.41 9.38 -7.35
N ASP A 101 -12.07 8.25 -7.11
CA ASP A 101 -13.41 8.16 -6.51
C ASP A 101 -13.38 8.18 -4.96
N GLY A 102 -12.19 8.20 -4.35
CA GLY A 102 -11.99 8.19 -2.90
C GLY A 102 -11.88 6.80 -2.29
N LYS A 103 -12.11 5.73 -3.06
CA LYS A 103 -11.78 4.36 -2.63
C LYS A 103 -10.26 4.19 -2.59
N TRP A 104 -9.81 3.09 -2.03
CA TRP A 104 -8.40 2.70 -1.98
C TRP A 104 -8.18 1.45 -2.82
N THR A 105 -6.95 1.26 -3.30
CA THR A 105 -6.54 0.05 -4.00
C THR A 105 -5.31 -0.58 -3.34
N SER A 106 -5.24 -1.91 -3.38
CA SER A 106 -4.20 -2.69 -2.72
C SER A 106 -3.94 -4.01 -3.43
N LYS A 107 -2.67 -4.42 -3.48
CA LYS A 107 -2.26 -5.78 -3.86
C LYS A 107 -2.12 -6.63 -2.60
N LEU A 108 -2.87 -7.72 -2.50
CA LEU A 108 -2.89 -8.57 -1.31
C LEU A 108 -1.72 -9.58 -1.33
N GLY A 109 -0.50 -9.12 -1.09
CA GLY A 109 0.70 -9.96 -1.10
C GLY A 109 0.91 -10.63 -2.45
N GLN A 110 0.84 -11.97 -2.51
CA GLN A 110 0.91 -12.76 -3.75
C GLN A 110 -0.46 -13.11 -4.36
N LEU A 111 -1.55 -12.56 -3.82
CA LEU A 111 -2.93 -12.85 -4.21
C LEU A 111 -3.45 -11.86 -5.27
N GLU A 112 -4.73 -11.51 -5.24
CA GLU A 112 -5.38 -10.56 -6.15
C GLU A 112 -5.08 -9.09 -5.77
N ASP A 113 -5.39 -8.18 -6.69
CA ASP A 113 -5.64 -6.77 -6.35
C ASP A 113 -7.09 -6.58 -5.95
N ILE A 114 -7.30 -5.64 -5.04
CA ILE A 114 -8.62 -5.21 -4.61
C ILE A 114 -8.76 -3.69 -4.68
N THR A 115 -10.02 -3.26 -4.76
CA THR A 115 -10.43 -1.95 -4.22
C THR A 115 -11.11 -2.15 -2.88
N HIS A 116 -11.01 -1.17 -2.00
CA HIS A 116 -11.67 -1.18 -0.70
C HIS A 116 -12.09 0.24 -0.28
N THR A 117 -13.08 0.33 0.59
CA THR A 117 -13.72 1.62 0.92
C THR A 117 -12.92 2.48 1.88
N THR A 118 -12.16 1.88 2.80
CA THR A 118 -11.40 2.61 3.82
C THR A 118 -10.09 1.88 4.12
N THR A 119 -9.10 2.61 4.64
CA THR A 119 -7.79 2.04 4.98
C THR A 119 -7.87 0.93 6.03
N GLU A 120 -8.80 1.06 6.97
CA GLU A 120 -9.06 0.11 8.06
C GLU A 120 -9.58 -1.24 7.56
N ALA A 121 -10.14 -1.29 6.35
CA ALA A 121 -10.69 -2.51 5.76
C ALA A 121 -9.64 -3.62 5.59
N ILE A 122 -8.36 -3.26 5.49
CA ILE A 122 -7.24 -4.20 5.35
C ILE A 122 -6.24 -4.15 6.51
N GLU A 123 -6.58 -3.44 7.59
CA GLU A 123 -5.76 -3.41 8.81
C GLU A 123 -5.85 -4.72 9.62
N GLY A 124 -4.86 -4.90 10.49
CA GLY A 124 -4.70 -6.05 11.36
C GLY A 124 -3.88 -7.18 10.74
N GLY A 125 -3.80 -8.29 11.47
CA GLY A 125 -3.05 -9.48 11.05
C GLY A 125 -1.62 -9.16 10.63
N ASP A 126 -1.22 -9.64 9.46
CA ASP A 126 0.11 -9.41 8.88
C ASP A 126 0.29 -8.00 8.30
N TYR A 127 -0.79 -7.24 8.11
CA TYR A 127 -0.74 -5.91 7.50
C TYR A 127 -0.59 -4.79 8.52
N GLY A 128 -0.83 -5.05 9.81
CA GLY A 128 -0.70 -4.02 10.83
C GLY A 128 -1.69 -2.88 10.62
N GLU A 129 -1.31 -1.67 10.99
CA GLU A 129 -2.19 -0.49 10.95
C GLU A 129 -1.55 0.59 10.07
N VAL A 130 -2.34 1.57 9.59
CA VAL A 130 -1.76 2.74 8.93
C VAL A 130 -0.90 3.51 9.93
N VAL A 131 0.34 3.78 9.53
CA VAL A 131 1.31 4.54 10.34
C VAL A 131 1.75 5.83 9.68
N GLN A 132 1.55 5.98 8.36
CA GLN A 132 1.88 7.20 7.64
C GLN A 132 0.97 7.39 6.43
N TYR A 133 0.44 8.59 6.25
CA TYR A 133 -0.17 9.03 5.00
C TYR A 133 0.79 9.90 4.19
N MET A 134 0.71 9.80 2.87
CA MET A 134 1.46 10.66 1.96
C MET A 134 0.55 11.16 0.84
N LYS A 135 0.91 12.26 0.20
CA LYS A 135 0.18 12.81 -0.94
C LYS A 135 1.11 13.30 -2.04
N ARG A 136 0.61 13.35 -3.28
CA ARG A 136 1.25 14.06 -4.39
C ARG A 136 0.21 14.71 -5.30
N PRO A 137 0.54 15.78 -6.04
CA PRO A 137 -0.34 16.31 -7.08
C PRO A 137 -0.64 15.26 -8.17
N LEU A 138 -1.88 15.27 -8.67
CA LEU A 138 -2.33 14.46 -9.82
C LEU A 138 -1.85 15.00 -11.17
#